data_AF-A0A4Q6BJL8-F1
#
_entry.id   AF-A0A4Q6BJL8-F1
#
_cell.length_a   1.000
_cell.length_b   1.000
_cell.length_c   1.000
_cell.angle_alpha   90.00
_cell.angle_beta   90.00
_cell.angle_gamma   90.00
#
_symmetry.space_group_name_H-M   'P 1'
#
loop_
_entity.id
_entity.type
_entity.pdbx_description
1 polymer ?
#
loop_
_entity_poly.entity_id
_entity_poly.type
_entity_poly.pdbx_seq_one_letter_code
_entity_poly.pdbx_strand_id
1 'polypeptide(L)'
;MVVGIDNDPEARRTARENLELNKTSDISIPDKNLEDITETFDIVVANIIDGVLTLLRHELNRTLKPGGHMILSGVLTDRESEFYENFTKETGLTLLEKRTDGEWSAALLKKSAEAKG
;
A
#
# COMPACT_ATOMS: atom_id res chain seq x y z
N MET A 1 5.19 -13.23 7.40
CA MET A 1 3.76 -13.42 7.08
C MET A 1 3.32 -12.30 6.17
N VAL A 2 2.69 -12.61 5.04
CA VAL A 2 2.14 -11.62 4.11
C VAL A 2 0.62 -11.66 4.23
N VAL A 3 -0.02 -10.49 4.18
CA VAL A 3 -1.48 -10.35 4.18
C VAL A 3 -1.89 -9.60 2.92
N GLY A 4 -2.79 -10.19 2.13
CA GLY A 4 -3.40 -9.54 0.96
C GLY A 4 -4.89 -9.30 1.22
N ILE A 5 -5.36 -8.09 0.96
CA ILE A 5 -6.76 -7.71 1.12
C ILE A 5 -7.29 -7.13 -0.18
N ASP A 6 -8.58 -7.32 -0.42
CA ASP A 6 -9.33 -6.69 -1.49
C ASP A 6 -10.79 -6.61 -1.06
N ASN A 7 -11.49 -5.51 -1.39
CA ASN A 7 -12.91 -5.36 -1.04
C ASN A 7 -13.80 -6.23 -1.93
N ASP A 8 -13.34 -6.64 -3.11
CA ASP A 8 -14.05 -7.54 -4.01
C ASP A 8 -13.83 -9.03 -3.61
N PRO A 9 -14.90 -9.77 -3.25
CA PRO A 9 -14.81 -11.21 -3.00
C PRO A 9 -14.23 -12.03 -4.15
N GLU A 10 -14.47 -11.64 -5.41
CA GLU A 10 -13.95 -12.35 -6.59
C GLU A 10 -12.44 -12.15 -6.74
N ALA A 11 -11.93 -10.96 -6.44
CA ALA A 11 -10.49 -10.71 -6.39
C ALA A 11 -9.83 -11.57 -5.31
N ARG A 12 -10.44 -11.69 -4.12
CA ARG A 12 -9.94 -12.58 -3.05
C ARG A 12 -9.96 -14.06 -3.44
N ARG A 13 -11.02 -14.53 -4.09
CA ARG A 13 -11.10 -15.91 -4.62
C ARG A 13 -9.97 -16.17 -5.61
N THR A 14 -9.81 -15.29 -6.60
CA THR A 14 -8.75 -15.39 -7.63
C THR A 14 -7.36 -15.35 -7.02
N ALA A 15 -7.13 -14.50 -6.01
CA ALA A 15 -5.87 -14.46 -5.28
C ALA A 15 -5.56 -15.81 -4.61
N ARG A 16 -6.53 -16.43 -3.93
CA ARG A 16 -6.34 -17.76 -3.30
C ARG A 16 -6.02 -18.85 -4.34
N GLU A 17 -6.71 -18.86 -5.48
CA GLU A 17 -6.42 -19.79 -6.58
C GLU A 17 -5.00 -19.60 -7.12
N ASN A 18 -4.55 -18.35 -7.28
CA ASN A 18 -3.18 -18.06 -7.70
C ASN A 18 -2.14 -18.53 -6.68
N LEU A 19 -2.43 -18.47 -5.38
CA LEU A 19 -1.55 -19.02 -4.35
C LEU A 19 -1.44 -20.54 -4.47
N GLU A 20 -2.54 -21.24 -4.71
CA GLU A 20 -2.56 -22.70 -4.92
C GLU A 20 -1.74 -23.10 -6.15
N LEU A 21 -1.95 -22.41 -7.29
CA LEU A 21 -1.22 -22.66 -8.53
C LEU A 21 0.30 -22.48 -8.36
N ASN A 22 0.71 -21.48 -7.58
CA ASN A 22 2.13 -21.19 -7.33
C ASN A 22 2.70 -21.95 -6.11
N LYS A 23 1.89 -22.76 -5.42
CA LYS A 23 2.28 -23.51 -4.21
C LYS A 23 2.82 -22.60 -3.09
N THR A 24 2.24 -21.42 -2.95
CA THR A 24 2.64 -20.42 -1.96
C THR A 24 1.69 -20.45 -0.77
N SER A 25 2.15 -20.93 0.38
CA SER A 25 1.30 -21.13 1.57
C SER A 25 1.48 -20.08 2.68
N ASP A 26 2.48 -19.20 2.59
CA ASP A 26 2.81 -18.22 3.64
C ASP A 26 2.09 -16.86 3.49
N ILE A 27 0.96 -16.84 2.77
CA ILE A 27 0.17 -15.64 2.47
C ILE A 27 -1.28 -15.83 2.96
N SER A 28 -1.75 -14.89 3.76
CA SER A 28 -3.14 -14.84 4.24
C SER A 28 -3.98 -13.90 3.40
N ILE A 29 -5.13 -14.36 2.92
CA ILE A 29 -6.13 -13.55 2.20
C ILE A 29 -7.44 -13.55 3.02
N PRO A 30 -7.54 -12.72 4.08
CA PRO A 30 -8.73 -12.68 4.93
C PRO A 30 -9.90 -11.98 4.24
N ASP A 31 -11.12 -12.33 4.64
CA ASP A 31 -12.34 -11.60 4.27
C ASP A 31 -12.51 -10.38 5.20
N LYS A 32 -11.59 -9.41 5.07
CA LYS A 32 -11.52 -8.18 5.87
C LYS A 32 -11.26 -6.97 5.00
N ASN A 33 -11.80 -5.82 5.41
CA ASN A 33 -11.43 -4.54 4.84
C ASN A 33 -10.16 -4.00 5.53
N LEU A 34 -9.53 -2.98 4.92
CA LEU A 34 -8.33 -2.35 5.47
C LEU A 34 -8.56 -1.78 6.89
N GLU A 35 -9.75 -1.27 7.16
CA GLU A 35 -10.17 -0.76 8.48
C GLU A 35 -10.14 -1.83 9.58
N ASP A 36 -10.40 -3.09 9.23
CA ASP A 36 -10.40 -4.23 10.17
C ASP A 36 -9.01 -4.84 10.41
N ILE A 37 -7.98 -4.36 9.70
CA ILE A 37 -6.60 -4.78 9.89
C ILE A 37 -6.02 -4.00 11.05
N THR A 38 -5.65 -4.70 12.12
CA THR A 38 -5.12 -4.11 13.37
C THR A 38 -3.59 -4.22 13.46
N GLU A 39 -3.03 -5.11 12.65
CA GLU A 39 -1.63 -5.43 12.55
C GLU A 39 -0.87 -4.31 11.82
N THR A 40 0.44 -4.25 12.09
CA THR A 40 1.35 -3.35 11.38
C THR A 40 2.43 -4.14 10.65
N PHE A 41 2.86 -3.61 9.51
CA PHE A 41 3.78 -4.27 8.60
C PHE A 41 5.05 -3.44 8.40
N ASP A 42 6.16 -4.13 8.16
CA ASP A 42 7.43 -3.49 7.81
C ASP A 42 7.38 -2.90 6.39
N ILE A 43 6.54 -3.50 5.53
CA ILE A 43 6.29 -3.08 4.15
C ILE A 43 4.78 -3.10 3.88
N VAL A 44 4.24 -2.01 3.34
CA VAL A 44 2.86 -1.92 2.83
C VAL A 44 2.92 -1.62 1.34
N VAL A 45 2.18 -2.38 0.52
CA VAL A 45 2.11 -2.19 -0.94
C VAL A 45 0.66 -1.96 -1.34
N ALA A 46 0.41 -0.91 -2.12
CA ALA A 46 -0.91 -0.62 -2.70
C ALA A 46 -0.77 -0.22 -4.17
N ASN A 47 -1.35 -1.03 -5.06
CA ASN A 47 -1.39 -0.76 -6.50
C ASN A 47 -2.85 -0.59 -6.94
N ILE A 48 -3.38 0.61 -6.75
CA ILE A 48 -4.79 0.99 -6.96
C ILE A 48 -4.85 2.46 -7.40
N ILE A 49 -6.01 2.91 -7.88
CA ILE A 49 -6.16 4.26 -8.44
C ILE A 49 -5.91 5.38 -7.41
N ASP A 50 -5.37 6.50 -7.87
CA ASP A 50 -5.03 7.72 -7.11
C ASP A 50 -6.15 8.20 -6.16
N GLY A 51 -7.40 8.19 -6.61
CA GLY A 51 -8.56 8.59 -5.81
C GLY A 51 -8.77 7.69 -4.58
N VAL A 52 -8.58 6.37 -4.73
CA VAL A 52 -8.73 5.42 -3.62
C VAL A 52 -7.50 5.47 -2.72
N LEU A 53 -6.29 5.63 -3.26
CA LEU A 53 -5.10 5.87 -2.45
C LEU A 53 -5.27 7.11 -1.57
N THR A 54 -5.82 8.19 -2.12
CA THR A 54 -6.11 9.42 -1.37
C THR A 54 -7.12 9.16 -0.26
N LEU A 55 -8.18 8.41 -0.54
CA LEU A 55 -9.20 8.05 0.45
C LEU A 55 -8.63 7.22 1.61
N LEU A 56 -7.76 6.25 1.30
CA LEU A 56 -7.25 5.27 2.27
C LEU A 56 -5.91 5.67 2.93
N ARG A 57 -5.41 6.88 2.67
CA ARG A 57 -4.04 7.28 3.03
C ARG A 57 -3.74 7.15 4.53
N HIS A 58 -4.71 7.43 5.39
CA HIS A 58 -4.51 7.37 6.85
C HIS A 58 -4.53 5.92 7.34
N GLU A 59 -5.40 5.09 6.80
CA GLU A 59 -5.50 3.67 7.08
C GLU A 59 -4.26 2.91 6.60
N LEU A 60 -3.77 3.22 5.39
CA LEU A 60 -2.51 2.69 4.87
C LEU A 60 -1.32 3.10 5.73
N ASN A 61 -1.26 4.35 6.17
CA ASN A 61 -0.20 4.81 7.07
C ASN A 61 -0.31 4.18 8.47
N ARG A 62 -1.53 3.92 8.97
CA ARG A 62 -1.78 3.25 10.26
C ARG A 62 -1.25 1.82 10.27
N THR A 63 -1.39 1.08 9.17
CA THR A 63 -0.89 -0.29 9.05
C THR A 63 0.62 -0.36 8.80
N LEU A 64 1.30 0.77 8.63
CA LEU A 64 2.76 0.82 8.46
C LEU A 64 3.48 1.03 9.79
N LYS A 65 4.43 0.15 10.12
CA LYS A 65 5.29 0.31 11.30
C LYS A 65 6.14 1.58 11.23
N PRO A 66 6.52 2.18 12.38
CA PRO A 66 7.59 3.17 12.43
C PRO A 66 8.85 2.65 11.73
N GLY A 67 9.45 3.46 10.86
CA GLY A 67 10.61 3.06 10.05
C GLY A 67 10.29 2.14 8.85
N GLY A 68 9.03 1.73 8.68
CA GLY A 68 8.58 0.88 7.58
C GLY A 68 8.51 1.61 6.24
N HIS A 69 8.38 0.83 5.16
CA HIS A 69 8.31 1.33 3.78
C HIS A 69 6.92 1.12 3.17
N MET A 70 6.46 2.12 2.41
CA MET A 70 5.24 2.05 1.62
C MET A 70 5.58 2.11 0.14
N ILE A 71 5.00 1.22 -0.66
CA ILE A 71 5.07 1.29 -2.12
C ILE A 71 3.67 1.60 -2.63
N LEU A 72 3.53 2.75 -3.29
CA LEU A 72 2.29 3.15 -3.95
C LEU A 72 2.47 3.09 -5.46
N SER A 73 1.49 2.54 -6.16
CA SER A 73 1.42 2.45 -7.62
C SER A 73 -0.02 2.63 -8.08
N GLY A 74 -0.22 2.89 -9.38
CA GLY A 74 -1.54 3.18 -9.97
C GLY A 74 -1.86 4.67 -10.09
N VAL A 75 -0.84 5.52 -9.99
CA VAL A 75 -0.93 6.98 -10.12
C VAL A 75 -0.47 7.40 -11.51
N LEU A 76 -1.29 8.18 -12.21
CA LEU A 76 -0.95 8.68 -13.55
C LEU A 76 0.15 9.76 -13.48
N THR A 77 1.06 9.74 -14.45
CA THR A 77 2.24 10.64 -14.49
C THR A 77 1.88 12.12 -14.62
N ASP A 78 0.72 12.46 -15.17
CA ASP A 78 0.22 13.83 -15.26
C ASP A 78 -0.23 14.42 -13.90
N ARG A 79 -0.51 13.56 -12.91
CA ARG A 79 -0.97 13.93 -11.56
C ARG A 79 0.04 13.60 -10.46
N GLU A 80 1.10 12.88 -10.78
CA GLU A 80 2.00 12.27 -9.80
C GLU A 80 2.60 13.30 -8.82
N SER A 81 2.97 14.49 -9.31
CA SER A 81 3.62 15.51 -8.48
C SER A 81 2.69 16.02 -7.39
N GLU A 82 1.47 16.42 -7.76
CA GLU A 82 0.45 16.88 -6.83
C GLU A 82 -0.01 15.75 -5.90
N PHE A 83 -0.19 14.54 -6.45
CA PHE A 83 -0.60 13.38 -5.68
C PHE A 83 0.40 13.06 -4.55
N TYR A 84 1.70 12.90 -4.87
CA TYR A 84 2.69 12.52 -3.86
C TYR A 84 3.02 13.67 -2.89
N GLU A 85 2.95 14.93 -3.32
CA GLU A 85 3.07 16.08 -2.41
C GLU A 85 1.95 16.08 -1.38
N ASN A 86 0.70 15.95 -1.81
CA ASN A 86 -0.45 15.89 -0.91
C ASN A 86 -0.39 14.63 -0.03
N PHE A 87 -0.06 13.47 -0.59
CA PHE A 87 0.02 12.23 0.17
C PHE A 87 1.07 12.32 1.29
N THR A 88 2.27 12.83 1.00
CA THR A 88 3.34 12.97 2.00
C THR A 88 2.99 14.01 3.05
N LYS A 89 2.40 15.15 2.67
CA LYS A 89 1.93 16.20 3.59
C LYS A 89 0.88 15.69 4.58
N GLU A 90 -0.08 14.90 4.11
CA GLU A 90 -1.19 14.40 4.92
C GLU A 90 -0.80 13.22 5.83
N THR A 91 0.23 12.46 5.45
CA THR A 91 0.65 11.25 6.18
C THR A 91 1.93 11.42 7.00
N GLY A 92 2.72 12.45 6.71
CA GLY A 92 4.07 12.65 7.28
C GLY A 92 5.11 11.65 6.76
N LEU A 93 4.79 10.87 5.71
CA LEU A 93 5.74 9.97 5.07
C LEU A 93 6.76 10.76 4.24
N THR A 94 7.98 10.24 4.14
CA THR A 94 9.02 10.80 3.27
C THR A 94 9.05 10.04 1.96
N LEU A 95 8.93 10.74 0.83
CA LEU A 95 9.17 10.17 -0.50
C LEU A 95 10.68 9.89 -0.67
N LEU A 96 11.05 8.64 -0.97
CA LEU A 96 12.44 8.22 -1.16
C LEU A 96 12.80 8.06 -2.63
N GLU A 97 11.94 7.41 -3.40
CA GLU A 97 12.16 7.11 -4.80
C GLU A 97 10.83 7.18 -5.56
N LYS A 98 10.90 7.60 -6.82
CA LYS A 98 9.78 7.56 -7.75
C LYS A 98 10.25 6.94 -9.06
N ARG A 99 9.42 6.10 -9.65
CA ARG A 99 9.64 5.49 -10.96
C ARG A 99 8.41 5.70 -11.84
N THR A 100 8.63 5.75 -13.13
CA THR A 100 7.57 5.85 -14.13
C THR A 100 7.74 4.76 -15.19
N ASP A 101 6.62 4.27 -15.71
CA ASP A 101 6.55 3.36 -16.85
C ASP A 101 5.36 3.77 -17.72
N GLY A 102 5.65 4.40 -18.86
CA GLY A 102 4.64 5.02 -19.71
C GLY A 102 3.84 6.10 -18.97
N GLU A 103 2.53 5.91 -18.89
CA GLU A 103 1.58 6.82 -18.20
C GLU A 103 1.47 6.56 -16.70
N TRP A 104 2.13 5.52 -16.17
CA TRP A 104 2.01 5.11 -14.79
C TRP A 104 3.23 5.51 -13.97
N SER A 105 2.99 5.83 -12.70
CA SER A 105 4.03 6.11 -11.71
C SER A 105 3.87 5.24 -10.47
N ALA A 106 5.00 4.99 -9.81
CA ALA A 106 5.08 4.34 -8.52
C ALA A 106 6.09 5.06 -7.62
N ALA A 107 5.84 5.07 -6.32
CA ALA A 107 6.69 5.70 -5.32
C ALA A 107 7.02 4.77 -4.16
N LEU A 108 8.28 4.84 -3.71
CA LEU A 108 8.73 4.31 -2.44
C LEU A 108 8.70 5.43 -1.40
N LEU A 109 7.93 5.26 -0.34
CA LEU A 109 7.84 6.18 0.79
C LEU A 109 8.31 5.48 2.08
N LYS A 110 8.70 6.28 3.06
CA LYS A 110 9.17 5.80 4.36
C LYS A 110 8.49 6.53 5.51
N LYS A 111 8.07 5.76 6.51
CA LYS A 111 7.59 6.31 7.79
C LYS A 111 8.76 6.65 8.67
N SER A 112 8.70 7.81 9.33
CA SER A 112 9.69 8.16 10.34
C SER A 112 9.78 7.05 11.39
N ALA A 113 11.00 6.80 11.88
CA ALA A 113 11.27 5.76 12.85
C ALA A 113 11.03 6.23 14.30
N GLU A 114 10.23 7.29 14.52
CA GLU A 114 10.25 8.18 15.70
C GLU A 114 10.91 7.64 16.98
N ALA A 115 11.82 8.48 17.49
CA ALA A 115 12.72 8.22 18.61
C ALA A 115 11.98 7.65 19.83
N LYS A 116 12.56 6.61 20.41
CA LYS A 116 12.25 6.16 21.77
C LYS A 116 12.26 7.40 22.68
N GLY A 117 11.08 7.83 23.10
CA GLY A 117 10.90 8.64 24.31
C GLY A 117 11.31 7.83 25.53
#